data_AF-A0AAD2ZJJ6-F1
#
_entry.id   AF-A0AAD2ZJJ6-F1
#
_cell.length_a   1.000
_cell.length_b   1.000
_cell.length_c   1.000
_cell.angle_alpha   90.00
_cell.angle_beta   90.00
_cell.angle_gamma   90.00
#
_symmetry.space_group_name_H-M   'P 1'
#
loop_
_entity.id
_entity.type
_entity.pdbx_description
1 polymer ?
#
loop_
_entity_poly.entity_id
_entity_poly.type
_entity_poly.pdbx_seq_one_letter_code
_entity_poly.pdbx_strand_id
1 'polypeptide(L)'
;MRFYMDEINDLNQKITITGLHWISRWRVNNGKSDSYVIPFVTTYPINIIYHGEHEFKYGQYGIHLGQQDMLTFIGNTEQIITAKFIDCRANSPTFRVSLEFNITPSSAKTLVIPPGIAHTFHNLENIFTINSYALFLPDIETLSRPDLTWFPDNDVINIPENVHPLEVSGYFPMTEEAADIVYHRIAEYQHKNLMKHKFQHSETRELNLDDGSKINVRIREKINDDEVLVLPNSIIIGVEFKEIPSVKTGKYSGIVPLTRMSPMYIVEHGYEHYDFDSYGLHLGQEDHLTFLGKAEHQITLKLVDMREGSDTIFVEDEITFTPLPNVELVIPCGVAHALMNMAGVVTVNRPIIYISEDKEYIPGHDVIDWPIKNLNYMSYKTNNIKADKKYYEFLIEKQKEIVREAPTHNTPKSVVVFDDKLGRYVKVLLKEKV
;
A
#
# COMPACT_ATOMS: atom_id res chain seq x y z
N MET A 1 13.63 -18.61 0.44
CA MET A 1 14.33 -17.54 -0.32
C MET A 1 14.95 -18.05 -1.61
N ARG A 2 15.69 -19.17 -1.62
CA ARG A 2 16.26 -19.77 -2.86
C ARG A 2 15.22 -19.98 -3.97
N PHE A 3 14.08 -20.61 -3.65
CA PHE A 3 12.97 -20.82 -4.60
C PHE A 3 12.40 -19.53 -5.22
N TYR A 4 12.27 -18.44 -4.44
CA TYR A 4 11.79 -17.16 -4.98
C TYR A 4 12.85 -16.41 -5.79
N MET A 5 14.13 -16.59 -5.43
CA MET A 5 15.24 -16.03 -6.21
C MET A 5 15.28 -16.67 -7.60
N ASP A 6 15.04 -17.98 -7.68
CA ASP A 6 14.97 -18.71 -8.95
C ASP A 6 13.77 -18.26 -9.79
N GLU A 7 12.57 -18.09 -9.20
CA GLU A 7 11.40 -17.53 -9.90
C GLU A 7 11.67 -16.12 -10.46
N ILE A 8 12.23 -15.21 -9.65
CA ILE A 8 12.53 -13.83 -10.07
C ILE A 8 13.57 -13.82 -11.20
N ASN A 9 14.61 -14.67 -11.10
CA ASN A 9 15.60 -14.80 -12.16
C ASN A 9 14.97 -15.30 -13.47
N ASP A 10 14.09 -16.30 -13.40
CA ASP A 10 13.39 -16.84 -14.56
C ASP A 10 12.43 -15.81 -15.20
N LEU A 11 11.76 -15.00 -14.37
CA LEU A 11 10.93 -13.89 -14.85
C LEU A 11 11.79 -12.83 -15.54
N ASN A 12 12.93 -12.46 -14.95
CA ASN A 12 13.82 -11.43 -15.48
C ASN A 12 14.55 -11.86 -16.76
N GLN A 13 14.86 -13.15 -16.93
CA GLN A 13 15.44 -13.66 -18.19
C GLN A 13 14.53 -13.46 -19.41
N LYS A 14 13.22 -13.33 -19.20
CA LYS A 14 12.24 -13.10 -20.26
C LYS A 14 12.07 -11.61 -20.61
N ILE A 15 12.65 -10.70 -19.81
CA ILE A 15 12.51 -9.26 -20.02
C ILE A 15 13.65 -8.77 -20.92
N THR A 16 13.26 -8.20 -22.06
CA THR A 16 14.20 -7.69 -23.08
C THR A 16 14.37 -6.18 -23.03
N ILE A 17 13.55 -5.44 -22.27
CA ILE A 17 13.62 -3.99 -22.14
C ILE A 17 14.56 -3.62 -20.98
N THR A 18 15.55 -2.77 -21.23
CA THR A 18 16.58 -2.43 -20.26
C THR A 18 16.00 -1.75 -19.01
N GLY A 19 16.27 -2.30 -17.84
CA GLY A 19 15.84 -1.74 -16.55
C GLY A 19 14.41 -2.09 -16.13
N LEU A 20 13.55 -2.61 -17.02
CA LEU A 20 12.31 -3.26 -16.62
C LEU A 20 12.68 -4.59 -15.94
N HIS A 21 12.25 -4.81 -14.70
CA HIS A 21 12.59 -6.05 -13.99
C HIS A 21 11.69 -6.31 -12.78
N TRP A 22 11.68 -7.55 -12.33
CA TRP A 22 11.10 -7.98 -11.07
C TRP A 22 12.13 -7.95 -9.96
N ILE A 23 11.67 -7.56 -8.76
CA ILE A 23 12.40 -7.70 -7.51
C ILE A 23 11.62 -8.60 -6.55
N SER A 24 12.34 -9.38 -5.74
CA SER A 24 11.73 -10.15 -4.65
C SER A 24 11.34 -9.22 -3.50
N ARG A 25 10.21 -9.52 -2.86
CA ARG A 25 9.77 -8.86 -1.64
C ARG A 25 10.01 -9.77 -0.45
N TRP A 26 10.61 -9.19 0.59
CA TRP A 26 10.76 -9.84 1.87
C TRP A 26 9.38 -10.03 2.50
N ARG A 27 9.12 -11.23 3.01
CA ARG A 27 7.88 -11.55 3.73
C ARG A 27 8.17 -12.60 4.79
N VAL A 28 7.44 -12.53 5.90
CA VAL A 28 7.53 -13.50 7.00
C VAL A 28 6.18 -14.18 7.21
N ASN A 29 6.20 -15.47 7.55
CA ASN A 29 5.00 -16.23 7.83
C ASN A 29 4.24 -15.64 9.04
N ASN A 30 2.92 -15.58 8.94
CA ASN A 30 2.03 -15.04 9.97
C ASN A 30 1.17 -16.14 10.65
N GLY A 31 1.78 -17.28 10.96
CA GLY A 31 1.15 -18.37 11.72
C GLY A 31 0.41 -19.42 10.87
N LYS A 32 0.25 -19.19 9.56
CA LYS A 32 -0.32 -20.13 8.57
C LYS A 32 0.53 -20.15 7.31
N SER A 33 0.60 -21.29 6.61
CA SER A 33 1.50 -21.48 5.46
C SER A 33 1.27 -20.53 4.29
N ASP A 34 0.07 -19.98 4.16
CA ASP A 34 -0.36 -19.03 3.12
C ASP A 34 -0.60 -17.60 3.65
N SER A 35 -0.25 -17.33 4.92
CA SER A 35 -0.40 -16.02 5.54
C SER A 35 0.96 -15.35 5.78
N TYR A 36 1.08 -14.07 5.45
CA TYR A 36 2.36 -13.36 5.43
C TYR A 36 2.25 -11.90 5.91
N VAL A 37 3.28 -11.43 6.60
CA VAL A 37 3.53 -9.99 6.86
C VAL A 37 4.60 -9.49 5.89
N ILE A 38 4.32 -8.40 5.20
CA ILE A 38 5.18 -7.82 4.17
C ILE A 38 5.43 -6.34 4.47
N PRO A 39 6.63 -5.96 4.97
CA PRO A 39 6.96 -4.57 5.27
C PRO A 39 7.30 -3.79 3.99
N PHE A 40 6.77 -2.58 3.88
CA PHE A 40 7.18 -1.58 2.89
C PHE A 40 8.13 -0.59 3.56
N VAL A 41 9.41 -0.77 3.26
CA VAL A 41 10.53 -0.10 3.96
C VAL A 41 10.72 1.32 3.42
N THR A 42 9.72 2.17 3.66
CA THR A 42 9.72 3.58 3.26
C THR A 42 8.79 4.41 4.14
N THR A 43 9.10 5.71 4.26
CA THR A 43 8.17 6.73 4.80
C THR A 43 7.45 7.50 3.69
N TYR A 44 7.74 7.19 2.43
CA TYR A 44 7.21 7.90 1.27
C TYR A 44 5.75 7.56 1.02
N PRO A 45 4.98 8.48 0.42
CA PRO A 45 3.64 8.17 -0.04
C PRO A 45 3.62 6.94 -0.95
N ILE A 46 2.57 6.13 -0.81
CA ILE A 46 2.32 4.94 -1.61
C ILE A 46 0.86 5.01 -2.06
N ASN A 47 0.56 4.48 -3.24
CA ASN A 47 -0.81 4.43 -3.73
C ASN A 47 -1.36 3.01 -3.63
N ILE A 48 -2.60 2.88 -3.14
CA ILE A 48 -3.44 1.71 -3.42
C ILE A 48 -4.23 2.04 -4.69
N ILE A 49 -4.15 1.19 -5.70
CA ILE A 49 -4.99 1.27 -6.90
C ILE A 49 -5.97 0.11 -6.85
N TYR A 50 -7.25 0.41 -7.01
CA TYR A 50 -8.31 -0.59 -7.18
C TYR A 50 -8.93 -0.42 -8.57
N HIS A 51 -9.24 -1.55 -9.21
CA HIS A 51 -9.72 -1.59 -10.60
C HIS A 51 -11.21 -1.98 -10.72
N GLY A 52 -11.86 -2.27 -9.58
CA GLY A 52 -13.26 -2.69 -9.52
C GLY A 52 -13.46 -4.16 -9.87
N GLU A 53 -14.71 -4.63 -9.78
CA GLU A 53 -15.09 -6.02 -10.05
C GLU A 53 -15.68 -6.20 -11.47
N HIS A 54 -15.94 -5.10 -12.16
CA HIS A 54 -16.47 -5.06 -13.53
C HIS A 54 -15.34 -4.85 -14.54
N GLU A 55 -15.60 -5.15 -15.83
CA GLU A 55 -14.63 -5.01 -16.91
C GLU A 55 -13.90 -3.67 -16.85
N PHE A 56 -12.58 -3.76 -16.72
CA PHE A 56 -11.69 -2.62 -16.53
C PHE A 56 -10.65 -2.57 -17.66
N LYS A 57 -10.56 -1.40 -18.31
CA LYS A 57 -9.59 -1.15 -19.39
C LYS A 57 -9.05 0.26 -19.28
N TYR A 58 -7.72 0.38 -19.31
CA TYR A 58 -7.05 1.68 -19.46
C TYR A 58 -7.21 2.26 -20.86
N GLY A 59 -7.22 1.42 -21.91
CA GLY A 59 -7.40 1.82 -23.32
C GLY A 59 -6.23 2.60 -23.95
N GLN A 60 -5.15 2.80 -23.19
CA GLN A 60 -3.94 3.51 -23.61
C GLN A 60 -2.74 2.99 -22.83
N TYR A 61 -1.54 3.24 -23.35
CA TYR A 61 -0.31 3.16 -22.57
C TYR A 61 -0.11 4.45 -21.78
N GLY A 62 0.31 4.33 -20.52
CA GLY A 62 0.84 5.44 -19.74
C GLY A 62 2.37 5.46 -19.78
N ILE A 63 2.97 6.64 -19.91
CA ILE A 63 4.41 6.88 -19.82
C ILE A 63 4.65 7.91 -18.73
N HIS A 64 5.29 7.49 -17.63
CA HIS A 64 5.79 8.40 -16.62
C HIS A 64 7.18 8.93 -17.01
N LEU A 65 7.40 10.25 -16.97
CA LEU A 65 8.69 10.84 -17.30
C LEU A 65 9.61 11.03 -16.08
N GLY A 66 9.05 11.19 -14.90
CA GLY A 66 9.75 11.45 -13.65
C GLY A 66 9.33 10.52 -12.52
N GLN A 67 8.57 9.47 -12.81
CA GLN A 67 8.20 8.44 -11.84
C GLN A 67 8.63 7.06 -12.34
N GLN A 68 9.30 6.31 -11.47
CA GLN A 68 9.48 4.87 -11.59
C GLN A 68 8.38 4.19 -10.79
N ASP A 69 7.56 3.39 -11.46
CA ASP A 69 6.55 2.60 -10.79
C ASP A 69 7.15 1.32 -10.22
N MET A 70 6.76 0.98 -8.99
CA MET A 70 7.12 -0.28 -8.35
C MET A 70 5.83 -0.96 -7.89
N LEU A 71 5.28 -1.77 -8.79
CA LEU A 71 3.93 -2.32 -8.70
C LEU A 71 3.93 -3.70 -8.07
N THR A 72 3.20 -3.84 -6.95
CA THR A 72 2.90 -5.13 -6.33
C THR A 72 1.43 -5.45 -6.58
N PHE A 73 1.16 -6.54 -7.30
CA PHE A 73 -0.20 -6.96 -7.66
C PHE A 73 -0.73 -7.93 -6.59
N ILE A 74 -1.87 -7.59 -5.99
CA ILE A 74 -2.51 -8.31 -4.90
C ILE A 74 -3.90 -8.76 -5.34
N GLY A 75 -4.21 -10.04 -5.15
CA GLY A 75 -5.47 -10.65 -5.56
C GLY A 75 -5.33 -12.16 -5.73
N ASN A 76 -6.26 -12.77 -6.46
CA ASN A 76 -6.24 -14.21 -6.75
C ASN A 76 -4.94 -14.59 -7.50
N THR A 77 -4.15 -15.49 -6.92
CA THR A 77 -2.85 -15.92 -7.47
C THR A 77 -2.97 -16.70 -8.78
N GLU A 78 -4.17 -17.18 -9.13
CA GLU A 78 -4.45 -17.87 -10.39
C GLU A 78 -4.87 -16.90 -11.51
N GLN A 79 -5.20 -15.65 -11.19
CA GLN A 79 -5.63 -14.68 -12.18
C GLN A 79 -4.46 -14.28 -13.10
N ILE A 80 -4.73 -14.27 -14.39
CA ILE A 80 -3.74 -13.92 -15.42
C ILE A 80 -3.96 -12.48 -15.85
N ILE A 81 -3.01 -11.62 -15.50
CA ILE A 81 -2.95 -10.23 -15.96
C ILE A 81 -2.02 -10.20 -17.18
N THR A 82 -2.44 -9.55 -18.26
CA THR A 82 -1.58 -9.33 -19.42
C THR A 82 -0.91 -7.97 -19.29
N ALA A 83 0.43 -7.96 -19.27
CA ALA A 83 1.24 -6.77 -19.14
C ALA A 83 1.93 -6.47 -20.48
N LYS A 84 1.80 -5.23 -20.97
CA LYS A 84 2.38 -4.79 -22.23
C LYS A 84 3.28 -3.58 -21.98
N PHE A 85 4.43 -3.57 -22.65
CA PHE A 85 5.45 -2.54 -22.51
C PHE A 85 6.01 -2.11 -23.86
N ILE A 86 6.37 -0.84 -23.98
CA ILE A 86 7.21 -0.32 -25.07
C ILE A 86 8.25 0.61 -24.46
N ASP A 87 9.53 0.39 -24.79
CA ASP A 87 10.58 1.31 -24.37
C ASP A 87 10.53 2.59 -25.22
N CYS A 88 10.15 3.72 -24.63
CA CYS A 88 10.01 4.99 -25.34
C CYS A 88 11.20 5.93 -25.12
N ARG A 89 12.27 5.47 -24.47
CA ARG A 89 13.44 6.30 -24.15
C ARG A 89 14.34 6.45 -25.36
N ALA A 90 14.51 7.67 -25.86
CA ALA A 90 15.26 7.95 -27.09
C ALA A 90 16.71 7.42 -27.06
N ASN A 91 17.35 7.47 -25.90
CA ASN A 91 18.74 7.06 -25.70
C ASN A 91 18.89 5.61 -25.21
N SER A 92 17.80 4.84 -25.11
CA SER A 92 17.86 3.46 -24.62
C SER A 92 18.40 2.51 -25.70
N PRO A 93 19.27 1.54 -25.35
CA PRO A 93 19.67 0.49 -26.27
C PRO A 93 18.50 -0.40 -26.72
N THR A 94 17.39 -0.38 -25.98
CA THR A 94 16.16 -1.13 -26.28
C THR A 94 15.04 -0.22 -26.76
N PHE A 95 15.34 1.01 -27.23
CA PHE A 95 14.33 1.94 -27.74
C PHE A 95 13.43 1.28 -28.79
N ARG A 96 12.11 1.44 -28.62
CA ARG A 96 11.01 0.87 -29.42
C ARG A 96 10.92 -0.66 -29.39
N VAL A 97 11.66 -1.33 -28.53
CA VAL A 97 11.40 -2.73 -28.21
C VAL A 97 10.08 -2.80 -27.46
N SER A 98 9.15 -3.61 -27.99
CA SER A 98 7.91 -3.97 -27.32
C SER A 98 8.06 -5.31 -26.61
N LEU A 99 7.41 -5.46 -25.47
CA LEU A 99 7.39 -6.69 -24.70
C LEU A 99 5.97 -6.92 -24.17
N GLU A 100 5.48 -8.15 -24.31
CA GLU A 100 4.20 -8.58 -23.74
C GLU A 100 4.41 -9.90 -22.99
N PHE A 101 3.89 -9.97 -21.77
CA PHE A 101 3.89 -11.22 -21.00
C PHE A 101 2.75 -11.25 -19.99
N ASN A 102 2.45 -12.48 -19.56
CA ASN A 102 1.44 -12.73 -18.55
C ASN A 102 2.07 -12.73 -17.15
N ILE A 103 1.35 -12.13 -16.19
CA ILE A 103 1.75 -12.02 -14.79
C ILE A 103 0.63 -12.57 -13.91
N THR A 104 0.99 -13.10 -12.76
CA THR A 104 0.05 -13.51 -11.70
C THR A 104 0.27 -12.67 -10.45
N PRO A 105 -0.82 -12.28 -9.73
CA PRO A 105 -0.72 -11.57 -8.46
C PRO A 105 0.10 -12.33 -7.42
N SER A 106 0.90 -11.60 -6.65
CA SER A 106 1.68 -12.11 -5.52
C SER A 106 2.32 -10.96 -4.74
N SER A 107 2.19 -10.96 -3.41
CA SER A 107 2.97 -10.07 -2.54
C SER A 107 4.47 -10.33 -2.54
N ALA A 108 4.92 -11.47 -3.06
CA ALA A 108 6.32 -11.90 -3.03
C ALA A 108 7.20 -11.16 -4.04
N LYS A 109 6.62 -10.39 -4.96
CA LYS A 109 7.32 -9.79 -6.08
C LYS A 109 6.75 -8.43 -6.44
N THR A 110 7.63 -7.55 -6.89
CA THR A 110 7.28 -6.20 -7.35
C THR A 110 7.88 -6.00 -8.74
N LEU A 111 7.06 -5.51 -9.67
CA LEU A 111 7.52 -5.12 -11.00
C LEU A 111 8.00 -3.68 -10.96
N VAL A 112 9.26 -3.46 -11.36
CA VAL A 112 9.88 -2.13 -11.44
C VAL A 112 9.84 -1.68 -12.89
N ILE A 113 9.18 -0.55 -13.14
CA ILE A 113 9.01 0.06 -14.47
C ILE A 113 9.71 1.42 -14.45
N PRO A 114 10.91 1.52 -15.05
CA PRO A 114 11.63 2.78 -15.18
C PRO A 114 10.83 3.91 -15.86
N PRO A 115 11.14 5.18 -15.57
CA PRO A 115 10.59 6.32 -16.31
C PRO A 115 10.86 6.17 -17.81
N GLY A 116 9.90 6.55 -18.64
CA GLY A 116 9.97 6.50 -20.10
C GLY A 116 9.60 5.18 -20.74
N ILE A 117 9.20 4.17 -19.97
CA ILE A 117 8.63 2.93 -20.51
C ILE A 117 7.11 3.06 -20.52
N ALA A 118 6.53 3.04 -21.72
CA ALA A 118 5.09 2.93 -21.90
C ALA A 118 4.62 1.59 -21.35
N HIS A 119 3.57 1.60 -20.53
CA HIS A 119 2.98 0.37 -20.00
C HIS A 119 1.46 0.43 -19.92
N THR A 120 0.84 -0.74 -20.06
CA THR A 120 -0.58 -0.95 -19.81
C THR A 120 -0.82 -2.39 -19.35
N PHE A 121 -1.95 -2.59 -18.70
CA PHE A 121 -2.32 -3.86 -18.08
C PHE A 121 -3.78 -4.20 -18.37
N HIS A 122 -4.04 -5.47 -18.62
CA HIS A 122 -5.38 -6.02 -18.84
C HIS A 122 -5.73 -7.08 -17.81
N ASN A 123 -7.03 -7.32 -17.65
CA ASN A 123 -7.59 -8.30 -16.73
C ASN A 123 -7.24 -7.97 -15.26
N LEU A 124 -7.40 -6.70 -14.88
CA LEU A 124 -7.10 -6.18 -13.54
C LEU A 124 -8.31 -6.18 -12.60
N GLU A 125 -9.47 -6.66 -13.05
CA GLU A 125 -10.67 -6.75 -12.23
C GLU A 125 -10.38 -7.60 -10.99
N ASN A 126 -10.83 -7.15 -9.82
CA ASN A 126 -10.53 -7.78 -8.51
C ASN A 126 -9.04 -7.80 -8.12
N ILE A 127 -8.18 -7.09 -8.84
CA ILE A 127 -6.77 -6.90 -8.49
C ILE A 127 -6.60 -5.54 -7.84
N PHE A 128 -5.87 -5.53 -6.73
CA PHE A 128 -5.33 -4.32 -6.13
C PHE A 128 -3.86 -4.18 -6.51
N THR A 129 -3.42 -2.96 -6.76
CA THR A 129 -2.00 -2.68 -6.96
C THR A 129 -1.51 -1.75 -5.86
N ILE A 130 -0.49 -2.20 -5.12
CA ILE A 130 0.27 -1.33 -4.24
C ILE A 130 1.41 -0.74 -5.09
N ASN A 131 1.30 0.55 -5.40
CA ASN A 131 2.33 1.29 -6.13
C ASN A 131 3.17 2.11 -5.16
N SER A 132 4.31 1.54 -4.78
CA SER A 132 5.43 2.34 -4.28
C SER A 132 6.20 2.89 -5.46
N TYR A 133 6.78 4.08 -5.34
CA TYR A 133 7.44 4.71 -6.49
C TYR A 133 8.71 5.45 -6.08
N ALA A 134 9.60 5.60 -7.05
CA ALA A 134 10.72 6.53 -6.98
C ALA A 134 10.47 7.71 -7.93
N LEU A 135 10.84 8.90 -7.49
CA LEU A 135 10.70 10.14 -8.24
C LEU A 135 12.06 10.61 -8.74
N PHE A 136 12.05 11.13 -9.96
CA PHE A 136 13.19 11.66 -10.66
C PHE A 136 12.85 13.07 -11.15
N LEU A 137 13.78 14.00 -10.95
CA LEU A 137 13.67 15.40 -11.32
C LEU A 137 14.51 15.69 -12.56
N PRO A 138 14.15 16.74 -13.32
CA PRO A 138 15.00 17.26 -14.37
C PRO A 138 16.37 17.64 -13.82
N ASP A 139 17.43 17.42 -14.61
CA ASP A 139 18.73 17.99 -14.32
C ASP A 139 18.67 19.53 -14.31
N ILE A 140 19.71 20.16 -13.73
CA ILE A 140 19.76 21.63 -13.58
C ILE A 140 19.65 22.35 -14.93
N GLU A 141 20.26 21.78 -15.98
CA GLU A 141 20.22 22.37 -17.31
C GLU A 141 18.79 22.36 -17.87
N THR A 142 18.09 21.24 -17.77
CA THR A 142 16.70 21.04 -18.22
C THR A 142 15.74 21.88 -17.40
N LEU A 143 15.93 21.96 -16.08
CA LEU A 143 15.12 22.80 -15.19
C LEU A 143 15.25 24.29 -15.51
N SER A 144 16.40 24.73 -16.02
CA SER A 144 16.64 26.12 -16.40
C SER A 144 16.03 26.51 -17.75
N ARG A 145 15.51 25.54 -18.52
CA ARG A 145 14.95 25.81 -19.84
C ARG A 145 13.55 26.44 -19.73
N PRO A 146 13.30 27.57 -20.41
CA PRO A 146 12.01 28.26 -20.33
C PRO A 146 10.87 27.50 -21.00
N ASP A 147 11.18 26.50 -21.83
CA ASP A 147 10.22 25.64 -22.53
C ASP A 147 9.95 24.30 -21.81
N LEU A 148 10.47 24.11 -20.59
CA LEU A 148 10.15 22.91 -19.80
C LEU A 148 8.66 22.90 -19.43
N THR A 149 7.91 21.98 -20.03
CA THR A 149 6.48 21.79 -19.76
C THR A 149 6.18 20.75 -18.69
N TRP A 150 7.22 20.08 -18.16
CA TRP A 150 7.08 19.04 -17.14
C TRP A 150 6.91 19.65 -15.75
N PHE A 151 5.97 19.09 -15.01
CA PHE A 151 5.78 19.27 -13.57
C PHE A 151 5.02 18.03 -13.05
N PRO A 152 5.04 17.73 -11.73
CA PRO A 152 4.48 16.49 -11.20
C PRO A 152 3.02 16.18 -11.63
N ASP A 153 2.16 17.20 -11.74
CA ASP A 153 0.75 17.04 -12.19
C ASP A 153 0.61 16.81 -13.73
N ASN A 154 1.72 16.75 -14.45
CA ASN A 154 1.83 16.49 -15.89
C ASN A 154 2.97 15.51 -16.22
N ASP A 155 3.19 14.55 -15.32
CA ASP A 155 4.23 13.53 -15.48
C ASP A 155 3.88 12.43 -16.50
N VAL A 156 2.58 12.22 -16.73
CA VAL A 156 2.07 11.14 -17.57
C VAL A 156 1.80 11.61 -18.99
N ILE A 157 2.38 10.91 -19.96
CA ILE A 157 2.01 10.96 -21.37
C ILE A 157 1.22 9.71 -21.71
N ASN A 158 0.09 9.87 -22.38
CA ASN A 158 -0.68 8.73 -22.88
C ASN A 158 -0.48 8.56 -24.39
N ILE A 159 -0.29 7.32 -24.83
CA ILE A 159 -0.26 6.96 -26.26
C ILE A 159 -1.26 5.84 -26.56
N PRO A 160 -1.83 5.77 -27.78
CA PRO A 160 -2.80 4.74 -28.14
C PRO A 160 -2.24 3.33 -27.95
N GLU A 161 -3.07 2.40 -27.47
CA GLU A 161 -2.63 1.01 -27.26
C GLU A 161 -2.28 0.27 -28.56
N ASN A 162 -2.91 0.66 -29.68
CA ASN A 162 -2.65 0.08 -30.99
C ASN A 162 -1.47 0.74 -31.74
N VAL A 163 -0.73 1.63 -31.10
CA VAL A 163 0.43 2.30 -31.72
C VAL A 163 1.50 1.27 -32.10
N HIS A 164 2.02 1.35 -33.33
CA HIS A 164 3.13 0.49 -33.72
C HIS A 164 4.42 0.98 -33.02
N PRO A 165 5.26 0.11 -32.43
CA PRO A 165 6.45 0.55 -31.69
C PRO A 165 7.39 1.47 -32.49
N LEU A 166 7.49 1.29 -33.81
CA LEU A 166 8.29 2.15 -34.69
C LEU A 166 7.76 3.59 -34.83
N GLU A 167 6.48 3.83 -34.55
CA GLU A 167 5.83 5.13 -34.62
C GLU A 167 5.93 5.90 -33.30
N VAL A 168 6.36 5.24 -32.23
CA VAL A 168 6.51 5.85 -30.91
C VAL A 168 7.63 6.90 -30.94
N SER A 169 7.29 8.08 -30.41
CA SER A 169 8.23 9.20 -30.23
C SER A 169 9.28 8.86 -29.17
N GLY A 170 10.50 9.38 -29.34
CA GLY A 170 11.55 9.26 -28.34
C GLY A 170 11.38 10.30 -27.25
N TYR A 171 11.36 9.87 -25.99
CA TYR A 171 11.31 10.73 -24.81
C TYR A 171 12.63 10.71 -24.06
N PHE A 172 12.87 11.76 -23.29
CA PHE A 172 14.01 11.91 -22.39
C PHE A 172 13.46 12.03 -20.97
N PRO A 173 13.33 10.90 -20.24
CA PRO A 173 12.86 10.92 -18.87
C PRO A 173 13.86 11.59 -17.95
N MET A 174 13.36 12.00 -16.79
CA MET A 174 14.12 12.60 -15.71
C MET A 174 15.04 11.56 -15.06
N THR A 175 16.23 11.99 -14.63
CA THR A 175 17.29 11.10 -14.14
C THR A 175 17.79 11.44 -12.75
N GLU A 176 17.52 12.63 -12.23
CA GLU A 176 18.02 13.05 -10.91
C GLU A 176 17.10 12.52 -9.82
N GLU A 177 17.55 11.54 -9.03
CA GLU A 177 16.75 11.01 -7.92
C GLU A 177 16.29 12.13 -6.97
N ALA A 178 14.99 12.17 -6.70
CA ALA A 178 14.42 13.16 -5.83
C ALA A 178 14.84 12.91 -4.37
N ALA A 179 15.20 13.97 -3.66
CA ALA A 179 15.43 13.89 -2.22
C ALA A 179 14.11 13.66 -1.44
N ASP A 180 14.19 13.08 -0.24
CA ASP A 180 13.06 12.76 0.65
C ASP A 180 12.07 13.93 0.82
N ILE A 181 12.59 15.16 0.89
CA ILE A 181 11.77 16.37 1.06
C ILE A 181 10.75 16.56 -0.08
N VAL A 182 11.07 16.08 -1.29
CA VAL A 182 10.18 16.16 -2.45
C VAL A 182 8.98 15.23 -2.25
N TYR A 183 9.23 13.99 -1.83
CA TYR A 183 8.17 13.02 -1.53
C TYR A 183 7.22 13.54 -0.45
N HIS A 184 7.77 14.13 0.62
CA HIS A 184 6.95 14.68 1.70
C HIS A 184 6.12 15.90 1.26
N ARG A 185 6.68 16.77 0.41
CA ARG A 185 5.92 17.89 -0.18
C ARG A 185 4.80 17.42 -1.09
N ILE A 186 5.04 16.37 -1.89
CA ILE A 186 4.00 15.76 -2.74
C ILE A 186 2.91 15.14 -1.87
N ALA A 187 3.26 14.42 -0.80
CA ALA A 187 2.31 13.86 0.13
C ALA A 187 1.41 14.93 0.78
N GLU A 188 2.01 16.04 1.24
CA GLU A 188 1.25 17.18 1.77
C GLU A 188 0.32 17.82 0.72
N TYR A 189 0.81 17.99 -0.51
CA TYR A 189 0.03 18.55 -1.62
C TYR A 189 -1.15 17.63 -1.96
N GLN A 190 -0.91 16.33 -2.11
CA GLN A 190 -1.95 15.33 -2.37
C GLN A 190 -3.00 15.35 -1.26
N HIS A 191 -2.59 15.29 0.00
CA HIS A 191 -3.52 15.31 1.13
C HIS A 191 -4.41 16.57 1.13
N LYS A 192 -3.82 17.76 0.94
CA LYS A 192 -4.56 19.04 0.95
C LYS A 192 -5.52 19.18 -0.23
N ASN A 193 -5.13 18.71 -1.42
CA ASN A 193 -5.92 18.91 -2.64
C ASN A 193 -7.00 17.84 -2.84
N LEU A 194 -6.74 16.60 -2.42
CA LEU A 194 -7.69 15.51 -2.60
C LEU A 194 -8.91 15.64 -1.69
N MET A 195 -8.75 16.21 -0.50
CA MET A 195 -9.87 16.57 0.39
C MET A 195 -10.87 17.55 -0.25
N LYS A 196 -10.46 18.27 -1.30
CA LYS A 196 -11.28 19.28 -2.00
C LYS A 196 -11.62 18.86 -3.43
N HIS A 197 -11.27 17.65 -3.83
CA HIS A 197 -11.34 17.21 -5.20
C HIS A 197 -12.78 16.90 -5.59
N LYS A 198 -13.24 17.50 -6.70
CA LYS A 198 -14.60 17.35 -7.22
C LYS A 198 -14.66 16.67 -8.58
N PHE A 199 -13.53 16.12 -9.03
CA PHE A 199 -13.37 15.60 -10.38
C PHE A 199 -12.79 14.19 -10.35
N GLN A 200 -13.03 13.40 -11.38
CA GLN A 200 -12.32 12.15 -11.59
C GLN A 200 -10.89 12.43 -12.08
N HIS A 201 -10.04 11.40 -12.05
CA HIS A 201 -8.71 11.43 -12.62
C HIS A 201 -8.79 11.90 -14.08
N SER A 202 -7.86 12.77 -14.48
CA SER A 202 -7.87 13.27 -15.85
C SER A 202 -7.51 12.18 -16.85
N GLU A 203 -8.29 12.12 -17.93
CA GLU A 203 -7.91 11.43 -19.15
C GLU A 203 -7.32 12.43 -20.14
N THR A 204 -6.31 12.02 -20.91
CA THR A 204 -5.80 12.82 -22.03
C THR A 204 -6.26 12.17 -23.33
N ARG A 205 -6.89 12.94 -24.21
CA ARG A 205 -7.34 12.48 -25.53
C ARG A 205 -6.72 13.33 -26.62
N GLU A 206 -6.22 12.70 -27.67
CA GLU A 206 -5.80 13.39 -28.89
C GLU A 206 -7.06 13.77 -29.69
N LEU A 207 -7.20 15.05 -30.01
CA LEU A 207 -8.25 15.58 -30.87
C LEU A 207 -7.63 16.16 -32.14
N ASN A 208 -8.23 15.85 -33.29
CA ASN A 208 -7.91 16.50 -34.55
C ASN A 208 -8.70 17.83 -34.62
N LEU A 209 -8.01 18.93 -34.88
CA LEU A 209 -8.61 20.22 -35.18
C LEU A 209 -8.99 20.31 -36.65
N ASP A 210 -9.86 21.27 -36.98
CA ASP A 210 -10.35 21.49 -38.35
C ASP A 210 -9.23 21.84 -39.35
N ASP A 211 -8.09 22.34 -38.87
CA ASP A 211 -6.90 22.64 -39.67
C ASP A 211 -5.99 21.41 -39.89
N GLY A 212 -6.40 20.23 -39.40
CA GLY A 212 -5.65 18.98 -39.48
C GLY A 212 -4.54 18.85 -38.43
N SER A 213 -4.35 19.86 -37.57
CA SER A 213 -3.43 19.75 -36.43
C SER A 213 -4.01 18.87 -35.33
N LYS A 214 -3.12 18.25 -34.54
CA LYS A 214 -3.48 17.36 -33.43
C LYS A 214 -3.17 18.05 -32.12
N ILE A 215 -4.14 18.09 -31.21
CA ILE A 215 -3.95 18.60 -29.86
C ILE A 215 -4.30 17.53 -28.83
N ASN A 216 -3.56 17.52 -27.71
CA ASN A 216 -3.90 16.69 -26.56
C ASN A 216 -4.76 17.49 -25.59
N VAL A 217 -6.00 17.05 -25.36
CA VAL A 217 -6.94 17.68 -24.44
C VAL A 217 -7.08 16.83 -23.19
N ARG A 218 -6.94 17.48 -22.04
CA ARG A 218 -7.16 16.87 -20.72
C ARG A 218 -8.62 17.05 -20.31
N ILE A 219 -9.33 15.95 -20.16
CA ILE A 219 -10.76 15.92 -19.78
C ILE A 219 -10.87 15.43 -18.33
N ARG A 220 -11.73 16.08 -17.55
CA ARG A 220 -12.04 15.70 -16.16
C ARG A 220 -13.55 15.71 -15.97
N GLU A 221 -14.12 14.57 -15.60
CA GLU A 221 -15.54 14.47 -15.28
C GLU A 221 -15.78 14.93 -13.82
N LYS A 222 -16.85 15.68 -13.57
CA LYS A 222 -17.21 16.07 -12.20
C LYS A 222 -17.77 14.86 -11.46
N ILE A 223 -17.33 14.63 -10.23
CA ILE A 223 -17.90 13.59 -9.36
C ILE A 223 -19.30 14.05 -8.93
N ASN A 224 -20.29 13.15 -9.00
CA ASN A 224 -21.63 13.40 -8.46
C ASN A 224 -21.57 13.37 -6.92
N ASP A 225 -22.12 14.41 -6.30
CA ASP A 225 -22.04 14.62 -4.84
C ASP A 225 -23.06 13.74 -4.05
N ASP A 226 -23.70 12.75 -4.69
CA ASP A 226 -24.99 12.19 -4.23
C ASP A 226 -24.93 10.88 -3.41
N GLU A 227 -23.77 10.24 -3.27
CA GLU A 227 -23.63 9.02 -2.44
C GLU A 227 -22.80 9.29 -1.19
N VAL A 228 -23.48 9.53 -0.07
CA VAL A 228 -22.83 9.58 1.26
C VAL A 228 -22.60 8.15 1.74
N LEU A 229 -21.33 7.77 1.90
CA LEU A 229 -20.95 6.48 2.45
C LEU A 229 -21.34 6.43 3.94
N VAL A 230 -22.19 5.47 4.32
CA VAL A 230 -22.54 5.23 5.72
C VAL A 230 -21.51 4.30 6.33
N LEU A 231 -20.71 4.84 7.25
CA LEU A 231 -19.66 4.09 7.93
C LEU A 231 -20.17 3.49 9.25
N PRO A 232 -19.66 2.31 9.66
CA PRO A 232 -19.94 1.77 10.99
C PRO A 232 -19.46 2.71 12.09
N ASN A 233 -20.14 2.67 13.24
CA ASN A 233 -19.73 3.40 14.43
C ASN A 233 -19.40 2.41 15.54
N SER A 234 -18.36 2.72 16.32
CA SER A 234 -18.04 1.98 17.54
C SER A 234 -18.58 2.70 18.77
N ILE A 235 -18.94 1.93 19.80
CA ILE A 235 -19.25 2.47 21.13
C ILE A 235 -17.99 2.76 21.96
N ILE A 236 -16.82 2.27 21.55
CA ILE A 236 -15.53 2.53 22.21
C ILE A 236 -14.95 3.84 21.71
N ILE A 237 -14.60 4.74 22.64
CA ILE A 237 -14.15 6.10 22.29
C ILE A 237 -12.84 6.06 21.50
N GLY A 238 -12.84 6.74 20.35
CA GLY A 238 -11.67 6.89 19.48
C GLY A 238 -11.49 5.78 18.44
N VAL A 239 -12.26 4.69 18.52
CA VAL A 239 -12.36 3.75 17.39
C VAL A 239 -13.27 4.39 16.33
N GLU A 240 -12.73 4.60 15.13
CA GLU A 240 -13.47 5.25 14.05
C GLU A 240 -13.23 4.57 12.69
N PHE A 241 -14.28 4.48 11.89
CA PHE A 241 -14.16 4.28 10.45
C PHE A 241 -14.22 5.65 9.78
N LYS A 242 -13.24 5.96 8.94
CA LYS A 242 -13.23 7.20 8.18
C LYS A 242 -12.90 6.98 6.72
N GLU A 243 -13.54 7.77 5.87
CA GLU A 243 -13.14 7.86 4.48
C GLU A 243 -11.82 8.62 4.37
N ILE A 244 -10.89 8.09 3.59
CA ILE A 244 -9.64 8.74 3.25
C ILE A 244 -9.68 9.25 1.80
N PRO A 245 -8.97 10.36 1.50
CA PRO A 245 -9.03 10.97 0.18
C PRO A 245 -8.66 9.97 -0.92
N SER A 246 -9.47 9.95 -1.98
CA SER A 246 -9.22 9.11 -3.15
C SER A 246 -9.53 9.85 -4.45
N VAL A 247 -8.92 9.39 -5.53
CA VAL A 247 -9.22 9.84 -6.89
C VAL A 247 -9.95 8.71 -7.61
N LYS A 248 -11.16 8.97 -8.10
CA LYS A 248 -11.86 8.02 -8.96
C LYS A 248 -11.21 8.01 -10.35
N THR A 249 -10.84 6.85 -10.87
CA THR A 249 -10.33 6.68 -12.25
C THR A 249 -11.40 6.11 -13.19
N GLY A 250 -12.57 5.82 -12.64
CA GLY A 250 -13.75 5.31 -13.32
C GLY A 250 -14.85 5.05 -12.29
N LYS A 251 -15.97 4.45 -12.72
CA LYS A 251 -17.11 4.18 -11.83
C LYS A 251 -16.75 3.24 -10.67
N TYR A 252 -15.91 2.24 -10.92
CA TYR A 252 -15.56 1.18 -9.96
C TYR A 252 -14.07 1.13 -9.63
N SER A 253 -13.28 2.08 -10.13
CA SER A 253 -11.82 2.11 -9.99
C SER A 253 -11.34 3.43 -9.42
N GLY A 254 -10.17 3.40 -8.79
CA GLY A 254 -9.57 4.60 -8.24
C GLY A 254 -8.23 4.39 -7.58
N ILE A 255 -7.67 5.51 -7.12
CA ILE A 255 -6.36 5.63 -6.51
C ILE A 255 -6.55 6.22 -5.11
N VAL A 256 -6.03 5.53 -4.10
CA VAL A 256 -6.03 5.94 -2.70
C VAL A 256 -4.59 6.22 -2.28
N PRO A 257 -4.16 7.49 -2.26
CA PRO A 257 -2.81 7.84 -1.84
C PRO A 257 -2.69 7.84 -0.33
N LEU A 258 -1.82 6.97 0.17
CA LEU A 258 -1.46 6.88 1.58
C LEU A 258 -0.31 7.84 1.85
N THR A 259 -0.65 9.04 2.32
CA THR A 259 0.28 10.19 2.42
C THR A 259 0.98 10.32 3.77
N ARG A 260 0.62 9.51 4.77
CA ARG A 260 1.18 9.58 6.14
C ARG A 260 2.68 9.24 6.16
N MET A 261 3.51 10.01 6.85
CA MET A 261 4.97 9.75 6.93
C MET A 261 5.35 8.69 7.97
N SER A 262 4.73 7.52 7.92
CA SER A 262 5.05 6.37 8.77
C SER A 262 5.34 5.13 7.92
N PRO A 263 6.17 4.19 8.43
CA PRO A 263 6.34 2.88 7.83
C PRO A 263 5.00 2.19 7.64
N MET A 264 4.94 1.34 6.62
CA MET A 264 3.74 0.63 6.24
C MET A 264 4.06 -0.85 6.12
N TYR A 265 3.07 -1.68 6.37
CA TYR A 265 3.14 -3.09 6.06
C TYR A 265 1.77 -3.58 5.58
N ILE A 266 1.79 -4.69 4.85
CA ILE A 266 0.58 -5.41 4.53
C ILE A 266 0.60 -6.77 5.23
N VAL A 267 -0.58 -7.29 5.54
CA VAL A 267 -0.80 -8.62 6.07
C VAL A 267 -1.71 -9.36 5.11
N GLU A 268 -1.18 -10.40 4.48
CA GLU A 268 -1.97 -11.38 3.74
C GLU A 268 -2.49 -12.43 4.71
N HIS A 269 -3.80 -12.58 4.81
CA HIS A 269 -4.43 -13.51 5.75
C HIS A 269 -4.61 -14.93 5.18
N GLY A 270 -4.16 -15.17 3.94
CA GLY A 270 -4.31 -16.45 3.26
C GLY A 270 -5.73 -16.66 2.72
N TYR A 271 -5.98 -17.85 2.16
CA TYR A 271 -7.30 -18.26 1.65
C TYR A 271 -7.95 -19.35 2.52
N GLU A 272 -7.18 -19.98 3.40
CA GLU A 272 -7.72 -20.87 4.41
C GLU A 272 -8.47 -20.08 5.49
N HIS A 273 -9.65 -20.55 5.87
CA HIS A 273 -10.39 -19.94 6.97
C HIS A 273 -9.59 -20.10 8.28
N TYR A 274 -9.24 -18.97 8.87
CA TYR A 274 -8.60 -18.89 10.17
C TYR A 274 -9.13 -17.68 10.92
N ASP A 275 -9.55 -17.93 12.16
CA ASP A 275 -9.97 -16.92 13.09
C ASP A 275 -8.91 -16.80 14.19
N PHE A 276 -8.63 -15.57 14.61
CA PHE A 276 -7.73 -15.34 15.74
C PHE A 276 -8.37 -15.88 17.03
N ASP A 277 -7.55 -16.53 17.87
CA ASP A 277 -7.95 -17.01 19.20
C ASP A 277 -7.66 -15.98 20.31
N SER A 278 -7.02 -14.87 19.93
CA SER A 278 -6.55 -13.81 20.81
C SER A 278 -6.79 -12.44 20.17
N TYR A 279 -7.04 -11.43 21.00
CA TYR A 279 -6.94 -10.03 20.64
C TYR A 279 -5.48 -9.61 20.55
N GLY A 280 -5.13 -8.79 19.58
CA GLY A 280 -3.90 -8.00 19.60
C GLY A 280 -4.13 -6.69 20.35
N LEU A 281 -3.24 -6.36 21.28
CA LEU A 281 -3.28 -5.11 22.05
C LEU A 281 -1.96 -4.37 21.91
N HIS A 282 -1.98 -3.23 21.22
CA HIS A 282 -0.82 -2.36 21.04
C HIS A 282 -0.80 -1.25 22.09
N LEU A 283 0.31 -1.09 22.82
CA LEU A 283 0.44 0.01 23.81
C LEU A 283 1.09 1.29 23.23
N GLY A 284 1.81 1.16 22.12
CA GLY A 284 2.53 2.27 21.48
C GLY A 284 2.25 2.42 19.98
N GLN A 285 1.23 1.73 19.47
CA GLN A 285 0.83 1.80 18.08
C GLN A 285 -0.68 2.04 18.00
N GLU A 286 -1.04 3.13 17.32
CA GLU A 286 -2.38 3.39 16.85
C GLU A 286 -2.49 2.83 15.44
N ASP A 287 -3.40 1.88 15.25
CA ASP A 287 -3.57 1.17 14.00
C ASP A 287 -4.43 1.98 13.04
N HIS A 288 -4.03 1.91 11.77
CA HIS A 288 -4.67 2.61 10.67
C HIS A 288 -4.79 1.62 9.52
N LEU A 289 -5.92 0.91 9.53
CA LEU A 289 -6.13 -0.30 8.76
C LEU A 289 -7.04 -0.03 7.57
N THR A 290 -6.58 -0.35 6.37
CA THR A 290 -7.40 -0.44 5.16
C THR A 290 -7.50 -1.90 4.74
N PHE A 291 -8.70 -2.33 4.35
CA PHE A 291 -8.97 -3.72 3.99
C PHE A 291 -9.19 -3.84 2.49
N LEU A 292 -8.42 -4.73 1.86
CA LEU A 292 -8.47 -5.03 0.44
C LEU A 292 -9.03 -6.44 0.25
N GLY A 293 -10.17 -6.56 -0.41
CA GLY A 293 -10.88 -7.81 -0.63
C GLY A 293 -12.12 -7.55 -1.50
N LYS A 294 -12.93 -8.59 -1.70
CA LYS A 294 -14.19 -8.45 -2.44
C LYS A 294 -15.18 -7.56 -1.69
N ALA A 295 -15.99 -6.79 -2.40
CA ALA A 295 -16.89 -5.80 -1.79
C ALA A 295 -18.02 -6.45 -0.98
N GLU A 296 -18.42 -7.67 -1.30
CA GLU A 296 -19.44 -8.44 -0.58
C GLU A 296 -18.92 -9.17 0.66
N HIS A 297 -17.58 -9.24 0.83
CA HIS A 297 -16.96 -10.00 1.91
C HIS A 297 -17.24 -9.33 3.27
N GLN A 298 -17.71 -10.10 4.24
CA GLN A 298 -18.05 -9.59 5.58
C GLN A 298 -16.92 -9.87 6.56
N ILE A 299 -16.37 -8.82 7.15
CA ILE A 299 -15.36 -8.87 8.22
C ILE A 299 -16.06 -8.57 9.54
N THR A 300 -15.75 -9.34 10.58
CA THR A 300 -16.21 -9.04 11.94
C THR A 300 -15.04 -8.57 12.79
N LEU A 301 -15.14 -7.33 13.29
CA LEU A 301 -14.21 -6.74 14.24
C LEU A 301 -14.77 -6.92 15.65
N LYS A 302 -13.98 -7.54 16.53
CA LYS A 302 -14.24 -7.60 17.97
C LYS A 302 -13.25 -6.70 18.69
N LEU A 303 -13.74 -5.91 19.63
CA LEU A 303 -12.96 -4.90 20.35
C LEU A 303 -13.18 -5.00 21.85
N VAL A 304 -12.15 -4.68 22.62
CA VAL A 304 -12.26 -4.41 24.06
C VAL A 304 -11.38 -3.22 24.41
N ASP A 305 -11.94 -2.22 25.07
CA ASP A 305 -11.15 -1.10 25.57
C ASP A 305 -10.38 -1.50 26.84
N MET A 306 -9.05 -1.51 26.79
CA MET A 306 -8.20 -1.86 27.92
C MET A 306 -7.36 -0.67 28.40
N ARG A 307 -7.73 0.55 28.04
CA ARG A 307 -6.99 1.78 28.41
C ARG A 307 -7.30 2.20 29.84
N GLU A 308 -6.26 2.35 30.65
CA GLU A 308 -6.37 2.91 31.99
C GLU A 308 -6.96 4.33 31.96
N GLY A 309 -8.03 4.56 32.72
CA GLY A 309 -8.70 5.87 32.82
C GLY A 309 -9.64 6.21 31.65
N SER A 310 -9.90 5.28 30.72
CA SER A 310 -10.89 5.48 29.67
C SER A 310 -12.33 5.45 30.20
N ASP A 311 -13.19 6.32 29.68
CA ASP A 311 -14.64 6.33 29.98
C ASP A 311 -15.35 5.07 29.44
N THR A 312 -14.75 4.39 28.46
CA THR A 312 -15.25 3.13 27.89
C THR A 312 -14.43 1.92 28.33
N ILE A 313 -13.66 2.00 29.42
CA ILE A 313 -12.83 0.88 29.88
C ILE A 313 -13.64 -0.41 30.08
N PHE A 314 -13.12 -1.50 29.54
CA PHE A 314 -13.71 -2.84 29.48
C PHE A 314 -15.05 -2.96 28.75
N VAL A 315 -15.45 -1.92 28.02
CA VAL A 315 -16.54 -2.04 27.05
C VAL A 315 -16.05 -2.94 25.92
N GLU A 316 -16.87 -3.95 25.60
CA GLU A 316 -16.72 -4.78 24.43
C GLU A 316 -17.59 -4.23 23.30
N ASP A 317 -17.10 -4.31 22.06
CA ASP A 317 -17.86 -3.95 20.87
C ASP A 317 -17.64 -4.98 19.76
N GLU A 318 -18.67 -5.20 18.94
CA GLU A 318 -18.61 -6.10 17.80
C GLU A 318 -19.26 -5.42 16.58
N ILE A 319 -18.45 -5.25 15.54
CA ILE A 319 -18.84 -4.50 14.34
C ILE A 319 -18.61 -5.40 13.13
N THR A 320 -19.63 -5.48 12.28
CA THR A 320 -19.51 -6.16 10.98
C THR A 320 -19.48 -5.12 9.86
N PHE A 321 -18.54 -5.26 8.92
CA PHE A 321 -18.32 -4.32 7.83
C PHE A 321 -17.71 -5.01 6.60
N THR A 322 -17.69 -4.32 5.47
CA THR A 322 -17.09 -4.82 4.22
C THR A 322 -15.80 -4.08 3.87
N PRO A 323 -14.84 -4.73 3.17
CA PRO A 323 -13.62 -4.08 2.68
C PRO A 323 -13.94 -2.91 1.75
N LEU A 324 -13.33 -1.76 2.00
CA LEU A 324 -13.39 -0.59 1.12
C LEU A 324 -11.98 0.05 1.03
N PRO A 325 -11.39 0.18 -0.18
CA PRO A 325 -10.03 0.69 -0.33
C PRO A 325 -9.84 2.15 0.14
N ASN A 326 -10.90 2.95 0.12
CA ASN A 326 -10.91 4.35 0.55
C ASN A 326 -11.42 4.53 1.99
N VAL A 327 -11.54 3.46 2.78
CA VAL A 327 -11.89 3.55 4.20
C VAL A 327 -10.73 3.07 5.06
N GLU A 328 -10.44 3.83 6.11
CA GLU A 328 -9.46 3.51 7.14
C GLU A 328 -10.22 3.25 8.45
N LEU A 329 -9.96 2.11 9.07
CA LEU A 329 -10.32 1.82 10.46
C LEU A 329 -9.17 2.29 11.35
N VAL A 330 -9.49 3.15 12.31
CA VAL A 330 -8.56 3.63 13.33
C VAL A 330 -8.83 2.90 14.64
N ILE A 331 -7.80 2.28 15.21
CA ILE A 331 -7.87 1.65 16.52
C ILE A 331 -6.81 2.31 17.42
N PRO A 332 -7.22 3.05 18.46
CA PRO A 332 -6.28 3.69 19.38
C PRO A 332 -5.39 2.70 20.12
N CYS A 333 -4.19 3.15 20.53
CA CYS A 333 -3.37 2.42 21.50
C CYS A 333 -4.22 1.97 22.70
N GLY A 334 -4.04 0.75 23.15
CA GLY A 334 -4.70 0.20 24.34
C GLY A 334 -6.12 -0.36 24.10
N VAL A 335 -6.63 -0.30 22.87
CA VAL A 335 -7.86 -1.03 22.49
C VAL A 335 -7.45 -2.38 21.90
N ALA A 336 -7.84 -3.45 22.57
CA ALA A 336 -7.59 -4.81 22.13
C ALA A 336 -8.54 -5.15 20.98
N HIS A 337 -8.04 -5.76 19.90
CA HIS A 337 -8.84 -6.04 18.71
C HIS A 337 -8.54 -7.39 18.08
N ALA A 338 -9.57 -8.00 17.49
CA ALA A 338 -9.49 -9.24 16.72
C ALA A 338 -10.37 -9.12 15.48
N LEU A 339 -9.86 -9.60 14.34
CA LEU A 339 -10.53 -9.53 13.04
C LEU A 339 -10.84 -10.94 12.57
N MET A 340 -12.12 -11.24 12.40
CA MET A 340 -12.62 -12.56 12.02
C MET A 340 -13.01 -12.58 10.55
N ASN A 341 -13.06 -13.77 9.96
CA ASN A 341 -13.38 -13.95 8.54
C ASN A 341 -12.41 -13.21 7.62
N MET A 342 -11.10 -13.34 7.83
CA MET A 342 -10.09 -12.59 7.05
C MET A 342 -9.60 -13.31 5.79
N ALA A 343 -10.08 -14.53 5.51
CA ALA A 343 -9.67 -15.29 4.34
C ALA A 343 -9.94 -14.53 3.03
N GLY A 344 -8.93 -14.42 2.17
CA GLY A 344 -8.97 -13.67 0.92
C GLY A 344 -8.89 -12.14 1.09
N VAL A 345 -8.69 -11.65 2.32
CA VAL A 345 -8.51 -10.22 2.62
C VAL A 345 -7.04 -9.93 2.83
N VAL A 346 -6.59 -8.77 2.36
CA VAL A 346 -5.29 -8.19 2.69
C VAL A 346 -5.52 -6.94 3.53
N THR A 347 -4.89 -6.88 4.70
CA THR A 347 -4.88 -5.68 5.53
C THR A 347 -3.67 -4.84 5.20
N VAL A 348 -3.90 -3.57 4.95
CA VAL A 348 -2.88 -2.55 4.79
C VAL A 348 -2.83 -1.74 6.08
N ASN A 349 -1.71 -1.76 6.81
CA ASN A 349 -1.53 -0.91 7.99
C ASN A 349 -0.47 0.16 7.75
N ARG A 350 -0.80 1.40 8.09
CA ARG A 350 0.13 2.53 8.10
C ARG A 350 0.06 3.24 9.45
N PRO A 351 0.59 2.64 10.52
CA PRO A 351 0.31 3.05 11.89
C PRO A 351 0.81 4.44 12.25
N ILE A 352 0.33 4.97 13.37
CA ILE A 352 0.96 6.08 14.10
C ILE A 352 1.60 5.51 15.35
N ILE A 353 2.90 5.76 15.53
CA ILE A 353 3.65 5.28 16.68
C ILE A 353 3.65 6.33 17.79
N TYR A 354 3.43 5.86 19.00
CA TYR A 354 3.55 6.60 20.25
C TYR A 354 4.67 5.99 21.09
N ILE A 355 5.62 6.82 21.53
CA ILE A 355 6.75 6.43 22.37
C ILE A 355 6.46 6.72 23.84
N SER A 356 7.08 5.94 24.74
CA SER A 356 7.02 6.19 26.17
C SER A 356 7.82 7.45 26.54
N GLU A 357 7.63 7.97 27.76
CA GLU A 357 8.40 9.10 28.30
C GLU A 357 9.92 8.82 28.30
N ASP A 358 10.31 7.55 28.47
CA ASP A 358 11.70 7.08 28.42
C ASP A 358 12.22 6.84 26.99
N LYS A 359 11.42 7.15 25.96
CA LYS A 359 11.69 6.92 24.52
C LYS A 359 11.89 5.45 24.13
N GLU A 360 11.40 4.53 24.96
CA GLU A 360 11.42 3.11 24.65
C GLU A 360 10.18 2.72 23.85
N TYR A 361 10.37 2.48 22.55
CA TYR A 361 9.46 1.65 21.76
C TYR A 361 10.32 0.66 20.98
N ILE A 362 10.06 -0.62 21.18
CA ILE A 362 10.68 -1.72 20.44
C ILE A 362 9.56 -2.38 19.63
N PRO A 363 9.53 -2.23 18.30
CA PRO A 363 8.53 -2.87 17.45
C PRO A 363 8.42 -4.38 17.74
N GLY A 364 7.19 -4.89 17.91
CA GLY A 364 6.93 -6.30 18.21
C GLY A 364 7.07 -6.67 19.70
N HIS A 365 7.50 -5.75 20.55
CA HIS A 365 7.44 -5.86 22.01
C HIS A 365 6.30 -5.01 22.60
N ASP A 366 5.50 -4.34 21.78
CA ASP A 366 4.39 -3.49 22.18
C ASP A 366 3.02 -4.20 22.10
N VAL A 367 2.98 -5.38 21.46
CA VAL A 367 1.77 -6.22 21.32
C VAL A 367 1.58 -7.12 22.52
N ILE A 368 0.36 -7.24 23.00
CA ILE A 368 -0.09 -8.26 23.94
C ILE A 368 -1.17 -9.09 23.26
N ASP A 369 -0.95 -10.41 23.18
CA ASP A 369 -1.95 -11.38 22.72
C ASP A 369 -2.83 -11.77 23.92
N TRP A 370 -4.06 -11.27 23.93
CA TRP A 370 -5.03 -11.52 25.00
C TRP A 370 -6.06 -12.55 24.55
N PRO A 371 -6.17 -13.74 25.18
CA PRO A 371 -7.11 -14.77 24.73
C PRO A 371 -8.56 -14.25 24.69
N ILE A 372 -9.27 -14.44 23.58
CA ILE A 372 -10.63 -13.90 23.40
C ILE A 372 -11.59 -14.44 24.47
N LYS A 373 -11.38 -15.68 24.92
CA LYS A 373 -12.19 -16.32 25.97
C LYS A 373 -11.89 -15.81 27.38
N ASN A 374 -10.81 -15.05 27.59
CA ASN A 374 -10.44 -14.53 28.89
C ASN A 374 -11.10 -13.17 29.13
N LEU A 375 -12.14 -13.14 29.96
CA LEU A 375 -12.88 -11.92 30.31
C LEU A 375 -12.29 -11.17 31.52
N ASN A 376 -11.19 -11.65 32.11
CA ASN A 376 -10.54 -10.99 33.24
C ASN A 376 -9.61 -9.87 32.78
N TYR A 377 -10.18 -8.88 32.08
CA TYR A 377 -9.43 -7.81 31.45
C TYR A 377 -8.56 -7.02 32.44
N MET A 378 -7.40 -6.60 31.96
CA MET A 378 -6.50 -5.71 32.69
C MET A 378 -6.47 -4.34 32.03
N SER A 379 -6.37 -3.28 32.83
CA SER A 379 -6.13 -1.93 32.31
C SER A 379 -4.64 -1.70 32.06
N TYR A 380 -4.31 -1.01 30.98
CA TYR A 380 -2.93 -0.67 30.61
C TYR A 380 -2.78 0.82 30.36
N LYS A 381 -1.66 1.38 30.85
CA LYS A 381 -1.18 2.69 30.45
C LYS A 381 -0.63 2.63 29.03
N THR A 382 -1.05 3.56 28.19
CA THR A 382 -0.59 3.67 26.80
C THR A 382 0.48 4.74 26.66
N ASN A 383 1.29 4.62 25.62
CA ASN A 383 2.20 5.68 25.23
C ASN A 383 1.40 6.86 24.66
N ASN A 384 1.80 8.09 24.99
CA ASN A 384 1.09 9.31 24.63
C ASN A 384 1.94 10.32 23.85
N ILE A 385 3.23 10.06 23.65
CA ILE A 385 4.12 10.95 22.89
C ILE A 385 4.17 10.46 21.45
N LYS A 386 3.56 11.20 20.51
CA LYS A 386 3.61 10.85 19.09
C LYS A 386 5.06 10.88 18.58
N ALA A 387 5.47 9.82 17.89
CA ALA A 387 6.79 9.70 17.30
C ALA A 387 7.04 10.78 16.23
N ASP A 388 8.28 11.28 16.18
CA ASP A 388 8.71 12.29 15.21
C ASP A 388 9.29 11.65 13.94
N LYS A 389 9.65 12.50 12.96
CA LYS A 389 10.25 12.06 11.69
C LYS A 389 11.53 11.26 11.90
N LYS A 390 12.38 11.67 12.85
CA LYS A 390 13.67 11.00 13.11
C LYS A 390 13.45 9.58 13.63
N TYR A 391 12.42 9.38 14.45
CA TYR A 391 12.06 8.06 14.92
C TYR A 391 11.61 7.14 13.78
N TYR A 392 10.79 7.65 12.85
CA TYR A 392 10.40 6.87 11.67
C TYR A 392 11.57 6.56 10.73
N GLU A 393 12.49 7.50 10.53
CA GLU A 393 13.74 7.26 9.79
C GLU A 393 14.56 6.14 10.44
N PHE A 394 14.70 6.16 11.78
CA PHE A 394 15.34 5.09 12.53
C PHE A 394 14.66 3.73 12.31
N LEU A 395 13.32 3.67 12.37
CA LEU A 395 12.58 2.43 12.12
C LEU A 395 12.81 1.90 10.70
N ILE A 396 12.83 2.77 9.69
CA ILE A 396 13.12 2.38 8.31
C ILE A 396 14.53 1.81 8.18
N GLU A 397 15.54 2.42 8.79
CA GLU A 397 16.90 1.86 8.77
C GLU A 397 16.96 0.47 9.42
N LYS A 398 16.23 0.26 10.53
CA LYS A 398 16.11 -1.08 11.14
C LYS A 398 15.39 -2.08 10.25
N GLN A 399 14.33 -1.67 9.56
CA GLN A 399 13.67 -2.54 8.59
C GLN A 399 14.60 -2.86 7.41
N LYS A 400 15.39 -1.91 6.91
CA LYS A 400 16.41 -2.15 5.86
C LYS A 400 17.45 -3.17 6.29
N GLU A 401 17.87 -3.15 7.55
CA GLU A 401 18.77 -4.16 8.12
C GLU A 401 18.09 -5.55 8.11
N ILE A 402 16.85 -5.64 8.61
CA ILE A 402 16.11 -6.92 8.72
C ILE A 402 15.86 -7.56 7.35
N VAL A 403 15.42 -6.78 6.36
CA VAL A 403 15.03 -7.34 5.05
C VAL A 403 16.21 -7.81 4.19
N ARG A 404 17.45 -7.53 4.59
CA ARG A 404 18.66 -8.05 3.93
C ARG A 404 18.86 -9.54 4.17
N GLU A 405 18.31 -10.07 5.26
CA GLU A 405 18.44 -11.46 5.63
C GLU A 405 17.12 -12.21 5.41
N ALA A 406 17.21 -13.50 5.09
CA ALA A 406 16.02 -14.35 5.04
C ALA A 406 15.36 -14.40 6.42
N PRO A 407 14.01 -14.43 6.51
CA PRO A 407 13.34 -14.65 7.79
C PRO A 407 13.83 -15.96 8.42
N THR A 408 14.28 -15.88 9.67
CA THR A 408 14.74 -17.05 10.45
C THR A 408 13.66 -17.60 11.38
N HIS A 409 12.64 -16.79 11.66
CA HIS A 409 11.53 -17.11 12.55
C HIS A 409 10.21 -16.63 11.94
N ASN A 410 9.11 -17.29 12.29
CA ASN A 410 7.76 -16.80 12.04
C ASN A 410 7.51 -15.51 12.83
N THR A 411 6.43 -14.80 12.50
CA THR A 411 6.01 -13.62 13.27
C THR A 411 5.86 -14.01 14.75
N PRO A 412 6.54 -13.31 15.68
CA PRO A 412 6.53 -13.70 17.08
C PRO A 412 5.16 -13.48 17.70
N LYS A 413 4.76 -14.39 18.60
CA LYS A 413 3.54 -14.25 19.42
C LYS A 413 3.92 -13.75 20.82
N SER A 414 3.19 -12.79 21.34
CA SER A 414 3.47 -12.18 22.63
C SER A 414 2.33 -12.46 23.62
N VAL A 415 2.41 -13.57 24.34
CA VAL A 415 1.35 -14.03 25.25
C VAL A 415 1.56 -13.55 26.68
N VAL A 416 0.46 -13.39 27.42
CA VAL A 416 0.48 -13.13 28.86
C VAL A 416 0.24 -14.45 29.61
N VAL A 417 1.17 -14.83 30.48
CA VAL A 417 1.08 -16.03 31.31
C VAL A 417 1.12 -15.66 32.78
N PHE A 418 0.39 -16.39 33.61
CA PHE A 418 0.50 -16.22 35.06
C PHE A 418 1.76 -16.93 35.56
N ASP A 419 2.68 -16.18 36.18
CA ASP A 419 3.86 -16.75 36.80
C ASP A 419 3.54 -17.04 38.28
N ASP A 420 3.31 -18.32 38.59
CA ASP A 420 3.01 -18.80 39.94
C ASP A 420 4.08 -18.44 40.98
N LYS A 421 5.35 -18.26 40.56
CA LYS A 421 6.45 -17.90 41.46
C LYS A 421 6.45 -16.42 41.79
N LEU A 422 6.07 -15.59 40.83
CA LEU A 422 6.01 -14.13 41.02
C LEU A 422 4.62 -13.67 41.48
N GLY A 423 3.62 -14.55 41.47
CA GLY A 423 2.23 -14.24 41.83
C GLY A 423 1.62 -13.15 40.94
N ARG A 424 2.10 -13.02 39.69
CA ARG A 424 1.68 -11.97 38.75
C ARG A 424 1.71 -12.46 37.32
N TYR A 425 0.94 -11.80 36.46
CA TYR A 425 1.00 -12.00 35.03
C TYR A 425 2.30 -11.41 34.44
N VAL A 426 2.97 -12.17 33.57
CA VAL A 426 4.17 -11.77 32.86
C VAL A 426 3.99 -11.95 31.35
N LYS A 427 4.60 -11.05 30.58
CA LYS A 427 4.61 -11.06 29.12
C LYS A 427 5.74 -11.96 28.62
N VAL A 428 5.45 -12.90 27.73
CA VAL A 428 6.43 -13.82 27.14
C VAL A 428 6.36 -13.77 25.62
N LEU A 429 7.51 -13.61 24.98
CA LEU A 429 7.64 -13.62 23.52
C LEU A 429 8.00 -15.03 23.04
N LEU A 430 7.12 -15.62 22.24
CA LEU A 430 7.30 -16.93 21.62
C LEU A 430 7.80 -16.74 20.18
N LYS A 431 8.96 -17.33 19.87
CA LYS A 431 9.56 -17.32 18.52
C LYS A 431 9.65 -18.74 17.99
N GLU A 432 8.92 -19.02 16.93
CA GLU A 432 8.99 -20.28 16.20
C GLU A 432 9.97 -20.13 15.03
N LYS A 433 10.86 -21.10 14.83
CA LYS A 433 11.80 -21.10 13.70
C LYS A 433 11.09 -21.47 12.39
N VAL A 434 11.53 -20.86 11.29
CA VAL A 434 11.10 -21.20 9.91
C VAL A 434 11.65 -22.55 9.48
#